data_AF-A0A1C6F652-F1
#
_entry.id   AF-A0A1C6F652-F1
#
_cell.length_a   1.000
_cell.length_b   1.000
_cell.length_c   1.000
_cell.angle_alpha   90.00
_cell.angle_beta   90.00
_cell.angle_gamma   90.00
#
_symmetry.space_group_name_H-M   'P 1'
#
loop_
_entity.id
_entity.type
_entity.pdbx_description
1 polymer ?
#
loop_
_entity_poly.entity_id
_entity_poly.type
_entity_poly.pdbx_seq_one_letter_code
_entity_poly.pdbx_strand_id
1 'polypeptide(L)'
;MEGMFLPVLSHFQNENIWIASDGKLRYQVSPVTVEKEDGTKEELLIGETWEGPWSREFSEIEAVEEFPMTDDGIEELRAWLILESMDINARPDKSLEENMARREAAIQARKDAENKEEEGN
;
A
#
# COMPACT_ATOMS: atom_id res chain seq x y z
N MET A 1 -19.59 14.91 -1.70
CA MET A 1 -18.52 14.13 -1.04
C MET A 1 -17.40 14.12 -2.05
N GLU A 2 -16.32 14.87 -1.82
CA GLU A 2 -15.13 14.71 -2.66
C GLU A 2 -14.61 13.30 -2.39
N GLY A 3 -14.63 12.44 -3.42
CA GLY A 3 -14.13 11.08 -3.30
C GLY A 3 -12.62 11.09 -3.04
N MET A 4 -12.11 9.99 -2.48
CA MET A 4 -10.67 9.79 -2.35
C MET A 4 -9.99 10.03 -3.70
N PHE A 5 -9.01 10.93 -3.75
CA PHE A 5 -8.34 11.28 -5.00
C PHE A 5 -7.33 10.20 -5.39
N LEU A 6 -7.36 9.82 -6.67
CA LEU A 6 -6.35 9.00 -7.31
C LEU A 6 -5.97 9.65 -8.64
N PRO A 7 -4.70 9.56 -9.07
CA PRO A 7 -4.28 9.98 -10.39
C PRO A 7 -5.05 9.25 -11.51
N VAL A 8 -5.03 9.85 -12.69
CA VAL A 8 -5.57 9.23 -13.91
C VAL A 8 -4.66 8.08 -14.41
N LEU A 9 -5.20 7.20 -15.24
CA LEU A 9 -4.50 6.01 -15.77
C LEU A 9 -3.12 6.31 -16.35
N SER A 10 -2.97 7.40 -17.10
CA SER A 10 -1.69 7.78 -17.71
C SER A 10 -0.58 8.08 -16.68
N HIS A 11 -0.91 8.39 -15.44
CA HIS A 11 0.07 8.51 -14.37
C HIS A 11 0.77 7.16 -14.14
N PHE A 12 -0.02 6.10 -14.00
CA PHE A 12 0.46 4.75 -13.71
C PHE A 12 1.09 4.08 -14.93
N GLN A 13 0.55 4.32 -16.13
CA GLN A 13 1.16 3.85 -17.39
C GLN A 13 2.56 4.43 -17.64
N ASN A 14 2.88 5.56 -17.01
CA ASN A 14 4.22 6.15 -17.03
C ASN A 14 5.08 5.68 -15.84
N GLU A 15 4.74 4.54 -15.23
CA GLU A 15 5.47 3.89 -14.14
C GLU A 15 5.60 4.76 -12.87
N ASN A 16 4.72 5.76 -12.71
CA ASN A 16 4.75 6.61 -11.52
C ASN A 16 4.02 5.95 -10.35
N ILE A 17 4.70 5.94 -9.20
CA ILE A 17 4.13 5.52 -7.91
C ILE A 17 3.30 6.67 -7.33
N TRP A 18 2.15 6.33 -6.77
CA TRP A 18 1.31 7.27 -6.02
C TRP A 18 1.32 6.95 -4.54
N ILE A 19 1.60 7.94 -3.69
CA ILE A 19 1.58 7.81 -2.23
C ILE A 19 0.68 8.91 -1.67
N ALA A 20 -0.27 8.53 -0.83
CA ALA A 20 -1.20 9.46 -0.24
C ALA A 20 -1.73 8.96 1.12
N SER A 21 -2.60 9.75 1.73
CA SER A 21 -3.18 9.49 3.04
C SER A 21 -4.59 10.01 3.15
N ASP A 22 -5.43 9.33 3.93
CA ASP A 22 -6.76 9.78 4.31
C ASP A 22 -7.00 9.55 5.81
N GLY A 23 -6.96 10.62 6.60
CA GLY A 23 -6.95 10.54 8.06
C GLY A 23 -5.76 9.73 8.60
N LYS A 24 -6.02 8.58 9.21
CA LYS A 24 -5.06 7.60 9.72
C LYS A 24 -4.58 6.62 8.66
N LEU A 25 -5.34 6.42 7.57
CA LEU A 25 -4.93 5.58 6.45
C LEU A 25 -3.70 6.19 5.78
N ARG A 26 -2.73 5.35 5.47
CA ARG A 26 -1.63 5.61 4.55
C ARG A 26 -1.69 4.55 3.46
N TYR A 27 -1.45 4.95 2.22
CA TYR A 27 -1.47 4.01 1.12
C TYR A 27 -0.47 4.38 0.03
N GLN A 28 -0.03 3.34 -0.69
CA GLN A 28 0.82 3.43 -1.86
C GLN A 28 0.18 2.62 -2.99
N VAL A 29 0.27 3.13 -4.21
CA VAL A 29 -0.14 2.44 -5.43
C VAL A 29 1.06 2.36 -6.35
N SER A 30 1.50 1.14 -6.65
CA SER A 30 2.67 0.88 -7.47
C SER A 30 2.25 0.17 -8.76
N PRO A 31 2.54 0.73 -9.95
CA PRO A 31 2.33 0.03 -11.21
C PRO A 31 3.35 -1.09 -11.38
N VAL A 32 2.90 -2.28 -11.80
CA VAL A 32 3.74 -3.45 -12.03
C VAL A 32 3.36 -4.10 -13.35
N THR A 33 4.36 -4.50 -14.14
CA THR A 33 4.16 -5.34 -15.31
C THR A 33 4.66 -6.75 -15.01
N VAL A 34 3.77 -7.73 -15.10
CA VAL A 34 4.08 -9.14 -14.90
C VAL A 34 4.09 -9.84 -16.26
N GLU A 35 5.20 -10.51 -16.58
CA GLU A 35 5.30 -11.37 -17.76
C GLU A 35 4.89 -12.80 -17.40
N LYS A 36 3.87 -13.32 -18.06
CA LYS A 36 3.35 -14.68 -17.86
C LYS A 36 4.16 -15.70 -18.67
N GLU A 37 4.07 -16.97 -18.28
CA GLU A 37 4.79 -18.07 -18.95
C GLU A 37 4.45 -18.23 -20.44
N ASP A 38 3.27 -17.76 -20.86
CA ASP A 38 2.82 -17.76 -22.25
C ASP A 38 3.34 -16.56 -23.07
N GLY A 39 4.16 -15.69 -22.48
CA GLY A 39 4.72 -14.49 -23.09
C GLY A 39 3.77 -13.30 -23.11
N THR A 40 2.58 -13.40 -22.49
CA THR A 40 1.68 -12.26 -22.31
C THR A 40 2.15 -11.36 -21.17
N LYS A 41 1.92 -10.06 -21.31
CA LYS A 41 2.20 -9.07 -20.26
C LYS A 41 0.89 -8.62 -19.64
N GLU A 42 0.84 -8.63 -18.32
CA GLU A 42 -0.26 -8.12 -17.53
C GLU A 42 0.20 -6.88 -16.78
N GLU A 43 -0.55 -5.79 -16.92
CA GLU A 43 -0.28 -4.54 -16.24
C GLU A 43 -1.22 -4.41 -15.04
N LEU A 44 -0.63 -4.28 -13.86
CA LEU A 44 -1.33 -4.28 -12.58
C LEU A 44 -1.00 -3.01 -11.78
N LEU A 45 -1.92 -2.66 -10.88
CA LEU A 45 -1.73 -1.69 -9.81
C LEU A 45 -1.72 -2.47 -8.49
N ILE A 46 -0.63 -2.35 -7.74
CA ILE A 46 -0.51 -2.94 -6.41
C ILE A 46 -0.83 -1.85 -5.39
N GLY A 47 -1.98 -1.99 -4.73
CA GLY A 47 -2.39 -1.13 -3.62
C GLY A 47 -1.90 -1.69 -2.30
N GLU A 48 -1.16 -0.90 -1.53
CA GLU A 48 -0.68 -1.25 -0.20
C GLU A 48 -1.24 -0.25 0.81
N THR A 49 -1.82 -0.73 1.91
CA THR A 49 -2.36 0.11 3.00
C THR A 49 -1.68 -0.21 4.32
N TRP A 50 -1.55 0.83 5.15
CA TRP A 50 -1.09 0.71 6.53
C TRP A 50 -1.67 1.83 7.38
N GLU A 51 -1.82 1.61 8.67
CA GLU A 51 -2.19 2.68 9.60
C GLU A 51 -0.97 3.54 9.93
N GLY A 52 -1.13 4.87 9.79
CA GLY A 52 -0.12 5.85 10.15
C GLY A 52 0.26 5.83 11.66
N PRO A 53 1.13 6.75 12.09
CA PRO A 53 1.56 7.96 11.40
C PRO A 53 2.81 7.80 10.52
N TRP A 54 3.45 6.63 10.52
CA TRP A 54 4.77 6.47 9.90
C TRP A 54 4.73 6.21 8.39
N SER A 55 5.87 6.39 7.73
CA SER A 55 6.05 5.99 6.33
C SER A 55 6.09 4.46 6.20
N ARG A 56 5.93 3.97 4.95
CA ARG A 56 5.93 2.55 4.61
C ARG A 56 7.10 1.77 5.23
N GLU A 57 8.30 2.34 5.22
CA GLU A 57 9.53 1.69 5.72
C GLU A 57 9.56 1.45 7.23
N PHE A 58 8.69 2.14 7.97
CA PHE A 58 8.59 2.08 9.43
C PHE A 58 7.23 1.55 9.89
N SER A 59 6.46 0.98 8.97
CA SER A 59 5.11 0.49 9.21
C SER A 59 5.01 -0.96 8.75
N GLU A 60 4.14 -1.72 9.41
CA GLU A 60 3.67 -2.99 8.89
C GLU A 60 2.64 -2.72 7.80
N ILE A 61 2.77 -3.37 6.65
CA ILE A 61 1.75 -3.33 5.60
C ILE A 61 0.59 -4.23 6.05
N GLU A 62 -0.59 -3.65 6.18
CA GLU A 62 -1.76 -4.33 6.75
C GLU A 62 -2.58 -5.04 5.67
N ALA A 63 -2.65 -4.46 4.46
CA ALA A 63 -3.26 -5.09 3.31
C ALA A 63 -2.50 -4.77 2.03
N VAL A 64 -2.52 -5.75 1.12
CA VAL A 64 -2.03 -5.65 -0.26
C VAL A 64 -3.11 -6.21 -1.16
N GLU A 65 -3.51 -5.45 -2.17
CA GLU A 65 -4.52 -5.86 -3.14
C GLU A 65 -4.06 -5.48 -4.55
N GLU A 66 -4.42 -6.31 -5.54
CA GLU A 66 -4.01 -6.15 -6.93
C GLU A 66 -5.21 -5.74 -7.79
N PHE A 67 -5.01 -4.75 -8.65
CA PHE A 67 -6.04 -4.26 -9.57
C PHE A 67 -5.51 -4.23 -10.99
N PRO A 68 -6.34 -4.44 -12.03
CA PRO A 68 -5.90 -4.25 -13.40
C PRO A 68 -5.53 -2.78 -13.64
N MET A 69 -4.46 -2.50 -14.39
CA MET A 69 -4.08 -1.14 -14.76
C MET A 69 -4.98 -0.61 -15.90
N THR A 70 -6.25 -0.39 -15.57
CA THR A 70 -7.31 0.14 -16.44
C THR A 70 -8.09 1.22 -15.70
N ASP A 71 -8.91 2.01 -16.41
CA ASP A 71 -9.79 2.99 -15.76
C ASP A 71 -10.76 2.31 -14.76
N ASP A 72 -11.33 1.15 -15.13
CA ASP A 72 -12.21 0.38 -14.23
C ASP A 72 -11.43 -0.12 -12.99
N GLY A 73 -10.20 -0.60 -13.17
CA GLY A 73 -9.35 -1.03 -12.06
C GLY A 73 -8.97 0.11 -11.10
N ILE A 74 -8.83 1.34 -11.59
CA ILE A 74 -8.64 2.53 -10.76
C ILE A 74 -9.88 2.82 -9.91
N GLU A 75 -11.08 2.61 -10.44
CA GLU A 75 -12.32 2.78 -9.67
C GLU A 75 -12.52 1.65 -8.65
N GLU A 76 -12.13 0.41 -8.97
CA GLU A 76 -12.09 -0.70 -8.01
C GLU A 76 -11.11 -0.43 -6.87
N LEU A 77 -9.89 -0.01 -7.19
CA LEU A 77 -8.88 0.45 -6.24
C LEU A 77 -9.42 1.58 -5.35
N ARG A 78 -10.11 2.57 -5.95
CA ARG A 78 -10.74 3.68 -5.20
C ARG A 78 -11.77 3.16 -4.19
N ALA A 79 -12.65 2.27 -4.63
CA ALA A 79 -13.69 1.71 -3.79
C ALA A 79 -13.09 0.91 -2.63
N TRP A 80 -12.05 0.12 -2.89
CA TRP A 80 -11.30 -0.60 -1.87
C TRP A 80 -10.66 0.35 -0.85
N LEU A 81 -9.94 1.39 -1.31
CA LEU A 81 -9.30 2.35 -0.41
C LEU A 81 -10.31 3.15 0.45
N ILE A 82 -11.53 3.40 -0.05
CA ILE A 82 -12.60 4.02 0.74
C ILE A 82 -13.00 3.11 1.90
N LEU A 83 -13.12 1.80 1.68
CA LEU A 83 -13.44 0.84 2.73
C LEU A 83 -12.31 0.74 3.75
N GLU A 84 -11.06 0.66 3.28
CA GLU A 84 -9.87 0.68 4.13
C GLU A 84 -9.78 1.95 4.97
N SER A 85 -10.08 3.11 4.36
CA SER A 85 -10.12 4.39 5.06
C SER A 85 -11.18 4.38 6.17
N MET A 86 -12.38 3.86 5.89
CA MET A 86 -13.44 3.78 6.89
C MET A 86 -13.05 2.88 8.07
N ASP A 87 -12.44 1.72 7.82
CA ASP A 87 -11.98 0.82 8.89
C ASP A 87 -10.88 1.47 9.72
N ILE A 88 -9.79 1.91 9.07
CA ILE A 88 -8.62 2.44 9.75
C ILE A 88 -8.95 3.72 10.53
N ASN A 89 -9.79 4.60 9.97
CA ASN A 89 -10.19 5.83 10.65
C ASN A 89 -11.13 5.60 11.82
N ALA A 90 -11.90 4.50 11.85
CA ALA A 90 -12.77 4.16 12.96
C ALA A 90 -12.01 3.62 14.20
N ARG A 91 -10.75 3.22 14.04
CA ARG A 91 -9.91 2.71 15.14
C ARG A 91 -9.66 3.80 16.19
N PRO A 92 -9.50 3.43 17.48
CA PRO A 92 -9.15 4.38 18.52
C PRO A 92 -7.78 5.04 18.24
N ASP A 93 -7.59 6.26 18.73
CA ASP A 93 -6.28 6.91 18.66
C ASP A 93 -5.26 6.16 19.50
N LYS A 94 -4.08 5.94 18.92
CA LYS A 94 -2.94 5.36 19.60
C LYS A 94 -2.11 6.45 20.26
N SER A 95 -1.65 6.19 21.48
CA SER A 95 -0.72 7.06 22.17
C SER A 95 0.63 7.15 21.44
N LEU A 96 1.46 8.12 21.84
CA LEU A 96 2.82 8.24 21.30
C LEU A 96 3.65 6.98 21.59
N GLU A 97 3.53 6.41 22.79
CA GLU A 97 4.24 5.20 23.20
C GLU A 97 3.87 4.01 22.32
N GLU A 98 2.57 3.79 22.08
CA GLU A 98 2.08 2.74 21.19
C GLU A 98 2.58 2.94 19.74
N ASN A 99 2.57 4.18 19.24
CA ASN A 99 3.07 4.46 17.90
C ASN A 99 4.58 4.24 17.77
N MET A 100 5.36 4.55 18.80
CA MET A 100 6.80 4.28 18.83
C MET A 100 7.07 2.76 18.85
N ALA A 101 6.35 2.02 19.69
CA ALA A 101 6.48 0.56 19.77
C ALA A 101 6.14 -0.12 18.42
N ARG A 102 5.07 0.34 17.73
CA ARG A 102 4.73 -0.15 16.39
C ARG A 102 5.86 0.04 15.38
N ARG A 103 6.50 1.22 15.40
CA ARG A 103 7.65 1.52 14.53
C ARG A 103 8.84 0.64 14.84
N GLU A 104 9.16 0.45 16.11
CA GLU A 104 10.27 -0.41 16.53
C GLU A 104 10.04 -1.87 16.13
N ALA A 105 8.81 -2.37 16.31
CA ALA A 105 8.42 -3.70 15.86
C ALA A 105 8.56 -3.87 14.35
N ALA A 106 8.10 -2.90 13.55
CA ALA A 106 8.24 -2.94 12.09
C ALA A 106 9.73 -2.95 11.64
N ILE A 107 10.57 -2.13 12.27
CA ILE A 107 12.01 -2.11 12.00
C ILE A 107 12.65 -3.47 12.35
N GLN A 108 12.27 -4.05 13.48
CA GLN A 108 12.82 -5.34 13.89
C GLN A 108 12.39 -6.47 12.96
N ALA A 109 11.11 -6.52 12.60
CA ALA A 109 10.57 -7.52 11.68
C ALA A 109 11.29 -7.47 10.31
N ARG A 110 11.60 -6.26 9.82
CA ARG A 110 12.34 -6.08 8.57
C ARG A 110 13.78 -6.60 8.67
N LYS A 111 14.50 -6.27 9.75
CA LYS A 111 15.86 -6.80 9.99
C LYS A 111 15.86 -8.32 10.08
N ASP A 112 14.85 -8.89 10.74
CA ASP A 112 14.73 -10.34 10.87
C ASP A 112 14.44 -11.02 9.54
N ALA A 113 13.71 -10.36 8.62
CA ALA A 113 13.51 -10.84 7.26
C ALA A 113 14.81 -10.80 6.44
N GLU A 114 15.55 -9.68 6.48
CA GLU A 114 16.83 -9.51 5.79
C GLU A 114 17.86 -10.57 6.25
N ASN A 115 17.98 -10.81 7.55
CA ASN A 115 18.90 -11.83 8.08
C ASN A 115 18.55 -13.26 7.62
N LYS A 116 17.25 -13.59 7.48
CA LYS A 116 16.82 -14.91 7.00
C LYS A 116 17.14 -15.13 5.53
N GLU A 117 17.07 -14.08 4.72
CA GLU A 117 17.47 -14.14 3.31
C GLU A 117 19.00 -14.35 3.19
N GLU A 118 19.79 -13.75 4.08
CA GLU A 118 21.24 -13.96 4.13
C GLU A 118 21.65 -15.35 4.63
N GLU A 119 20.92 -15.94 5.59
CA GLU A 119 21.19 -17.30 6.09
C GLU A 119 20.68 -18.41 5.15
N GLY A 120 19.76 -18.09 4.24
CA GLY A 120 19.14 -19.02 3.29
C GLY A 120 19.83 -19.11 1.91
N ASN A 121 20.92 -18.38 1.70
CA ASN A 121 21.67 -18.28 0.44
C ASN A 121 23.11 -18.81 0.60
#